data_AF-A0A949RNI5-F1
#
_entry.id   AF-A0A949RNI5-F1
#
_cell.length_a   1.000
_cell.length_b   1.000
_cell.length_c   1.000
_cell.angle_alpha   90.00
_cell.angle_beta   90.00
_cell.angle_gamma   90.00
#
_symmetry.space_group_name_H-M   'P 1'
#
loop_
_entity.id
_entity.type
_entity.pdbx_description
1 polymer ?
#
loop_
_entity_poly.entity_id
_entity_poly.type
_entity_poly.pdbx_seq_one_letter_code
_entity_poly.pdbx_strand_id
1 'polypeptide(L)'
;MRRRGFVSLAAALLTGCHGNRGMAEVVSMADESLAPQLLRGFHAVEQGGWRWTESKFAVALKPPRHASSNGATLELKCSLPETVLARDREVNVAASIDGIPLPAAKITASGIQELRWKVPPDALRGKSSVTAEFAVSPFLPPSDTDRRELGLIVHTAGLVK
;
A
#
# COMPACT_ATOMS: atom_id res chain seq x y z
N MET A 1 -56.60 7.90 -39.48
CA MET A 1 -55.78 6.81 -40.07
C MET A 1 -54.39 6.88 -39.44
N ARG A 2 -54.03 5.94 -38.54
CA ARG A 2 -53.04 4.84 -38.75
C ARG A 2 -51.67 5.39 -39.22
N ARG A 3 -50.52 5.19 -38.57
CA ARG A 3 -49.97 4.06 -37.78
C ARG A 3 -48.62 4.47 -37.13
N ARG A 4 -48.30 3.86 -35.97
CA ARG A 4 -47.00 3.28 -35.50
C ARG A 4 -45.74 4.17 -35.61
N GLY A 5 -45.05 4.56 -34.54
CA GLY A 5 -44.61 3.76 -33.38
C GLY A 5 -43.25 3.13 -33.67
N PHE A 6 -42.16 3.70 -33.14
CA PHE A 6 -40.88 3.01 -32.91
C PHE A 6 -40.22 3.61 -31.65
N VAL A 7 -40.27 2.83 -30.58
CA VAL A 7 -39.43 2.99 -29.39
C VAL A 7 -38.12 2.28 -29.71
N SER A 8 -37.01 3.00 -29.77
CA SER A 8 -35.68 2.38 -29.76
C SER A 8 -35.18 2.30 -28.33
N LEU A 9 -35.27 1.08 -27.80
CA LEU A 9 -34.55 0.62 -26.63
C LEU A 9 -33.12 0.30 -27.08
N ALA A 10 -32.12 1.00 -26.55
CA ALA A 10 -30.73 0.57 -26.65
C ALA A 10 -30.17 0.44 -25.24
N ALA A 11 -30.28 -0.79 -24.71
CA ALA A 11 -29.57 -1.21 -23.52
C ALA A 11 -28.10 -1.46 -23.90
N ALA A 12 -27.20 -0.58 -23.46
CA ALA A 12 -25.77 -0.85 -23.50
C ALA A 12 -25.39 -1.61 -22.23
N LEU A 13 -25.34 -2.93 -22.33
CA LEU A 13 -24.62 -3.80 -21.40
C LEU A 13 -23.12 -3.50 -21.57
N LEU A 14 -22.55 -2.67 -20.70
CA LEU A 14 -21.11 -2.61 -20.53
C LEU A 14 -20.71 -3.85 -19.73
N THR A 15 -20.27 -4.86 -20.46
CA THR A 15 -19.58 -6.05 -19.96
C THR A 15 -18.45 -5.63 -19.03
N GLY A 16 -18.67 -5.80 -17.72
CA GLY A 16 -17.63 -5.64 -16.74
C GLY A 16 -16.55 -6.69 -16.97
N CYS A 17 -15.38 -6.26 -17.44
CA CYS A 17 -14.15 -7.04 -17.32
C CYS A 17 -13.76 -7.09 -15.84
N HIS A 18 -14.45 -7.92 -15.05
CA HIS A 18 -13.98 -8.33 -13.73
C HIS A 18 -12.85 -9.34 -13.95
N GLY A 19 -11.71 -8.84 -14.43
CA GLY A 19 -10.47 -9.58 -14.35
C GLY A 19 -10.18 -9.76 -12.87
N ASN A 20 -10.28 -11.00 -12.39
CA ASN A 20 -9.68 -11.41 -11.14
C ASN A 20 -8.16 -11.18 -11.28
N ARG A 21 -7.71 -9.94 -11.07
CA ARG A 21 -6.30 -9.59 -11.02
C ARG A 21 -5.80 -10.29 -9.77
N GLY A 22 -5.11 -11.42 -9.98
CA GLY A 22 -4.42 -12.11 -8.90
C GLY A 22 -3.47 -11.15 -8.19
N MET A 23 -2.99 -11.57 -7.02
CA MET A 23 -2.16 -10.73 -6.16
C MET A 23 -1.02 -10.02 -6.91
N ALA A 24 -0.88 -8.74 -6.61
CA ALA A 24 0.15 -7.87 -7.16
C ALA A 24 1.45 -7.96 -6.34
N GLU A 25 2.57 -7.86 -7.05
CA GLU A 25 3.92 -7.72 -6.46
C GLU A 25 4.12 -6.31 -5.90
N VAL A 26 3.48 -5.31 -6.51
CA VAL A 26 3.48 -3.90 -6.09
C VAL A 26 2.02 -3.43 -6.00
N VAL A 27 1.66 -2.85 -4.86
CA VAL A 27 0.34 -2.26 -4.60
C VAL A 27 0.45 -0.75 -4.62
N SER A 28 -0.38 -0.11 -5.45
CA SER A 28 -0.58 1.34 -5.45
C SER A 28 -1.73 1.71 -4.52
N MET A 29 -1.53 2.71 -3.65
CA MET A 29 -2.58 3.16 -2.74
C MET A 29 -3.76 3.83 -3.46
N ALA A 30 -3.54 4.25 -4.70
CA ALA A 30 -4.56 4.82 -5.60
C ALA A 30 -5.39 3.77 -6.33
N ASP A 31 -4.91 2.53 -6.46
CA ASP A 31 -5.61 1.48 -7.21
C ASP A 31 -6.60 0.75 -6.31
N GLU A 32 -7.88 1.15 -6.37
CA GLU A 32 -8.95 0.52 -5.60
C GLU A 32 -9.13 -0.96 -5.92
N SER A 33 -8.74 -1.42 -7.13
CA SER A 33 -8.81 -2.84 -7.46
C SER A 33 -7.83 -3.70 -6.65
N LEU A 34 -6.80 -3.08 -6.07
CA LEU A 34 -5.81 -3.73 -5.20
C LEU A 34 -6.12 -3.54 -3.70
N ALA A 35 -7.22 -2.88 -3.34
CA ALA A 35 -7.64 -2.69 -1.95
C ALA A 35 -7.73 -4.00 -1.13
N PRO A 36 -8.10 -5.18 -1.70
CA PRO A 36 -8.06 -6.44 -0.95
C PRO A 36 -6.67 -6.85 -0.42
N GLN A 37 -5.58 -6.29 -0.96
CA GLN A 37 -4.23 -6.50 -0.45
C GLN A 37 -3.86 -5.53 0.69
N LEU A 38 -4.65 -4.48 0.94
CA LEU A 38 -4.49 -3.55 2.06
C LEU A 38 -5.15 -4.16 3.31
N LEU A 39 -4.39 -4.91 4.10
CA LEU A 39 -4.96 -5.76 5.16
C LEU A 39 -5.47 -4.96 6.37
N ARG A 40 -4.72 -3.93 6.80
CA ARG A 40 -5.06 -3.07 7.95
C ARG A 40 -4.24 -1.80 7.98
N GLY A 41 -4.73 -0.81 8.73
CA GLY A 41 -3.99 0.41 9.06
C GLY A 41 -3.89 1.42 7.92
N PHE A 42 -4.84 1.41 6.99
CA PHE A 42 -4.93 2.38 5.90
C PHE A 42 -6.21 3.19 6.01
N HIS A 43 -6.09 4.51 5.94
CA HIS A 43 -7.22 5.42 5.80
C HIS A 43 -7.72 5.46 4.35
N ALA A 44 -8.78 6.23 4.11
CA ALA A 44 -9.32 6.46 2.77
C ALA A 44 -8.26 7.03 1.81
N VAL A 45 -8.43 6.77 0.51
CA VAL A 45 -7.59 7.38 -0.53
C VAL A 45 -7.80 8.90 -0.53
N GLU A 46 -6.71 9.64 -0.58
CA GLU A 46 -6.71 11.10 -0.65
C GLU A 46 -6.08 11.57 -1.96
N GLN A 47 -6.70 12.59 -2.55
CA GLN A 47 -6.27 13.21 -3.82
C GLN A 47 -6.04 12.22 -4.97
N GLY A 48 -6.67 11.03 -4.90
CA GLY A 48 -6.54 9.97 -5.89
C GLY A 48 -5.14 9.35 -6.01
N GLY A 49 -4.23 9.59 -5.05
CA GLY A 49 -2.82 9.25 -5.22
C GLY A 49 -2.16 8.53 -4.04
N TRP A 50 -2.73 8.61 -2.84
CA TRP A 50 -2.06 8.16 -1.62
C TRP A 50 -3.05 7.87 -0.49
N ARG A 51 -2.56 7.21 0.57
CA ARG A 51 -3.32 6.97 1.81
C ARG A 51 -2.48 7.33 3.01
N TRP A 52 -3.07 7.98 3.99
CA TRP A 52 -2.50 7.97 5.34
C TRP A 52 -2.57 6.56 5.91
N THR A 53 -1.54 6.17 6.66
CA THR A 53 -1.57 4.95 7.47
C THR A 53 -1.84 5.27 8.93
N GLU A 54 -2.28 4.27 9.69
CA GLU A 54 -2.08 4.23 11.14
C GLU A 54 -0.58 4.04 11.47
N SER A 55 -0.22 4.04 12.75
CA SER A 55 1.13 3.72 13.23
C SER A 55 1.56 2.29 12.88
N LYS A 56 0.60 1.39 12.70
CA LYS A 56 0.83 0.01 12.24
C LYS A 56 -0.05 -0.29 11.06
N PHE A 57 0.56 -0.75 9.98
CA PHE A 57 -0.18 -1.12 8.76
C PHE A 57 0.43 -2.37 8.13
N ALA A 58 -0.37 -3.07 7.32
CA ALA A 58 0.10 -4.29 6.68
C ALA A 58 -0.52 -4.50 5.31
N VAL A 59 0.31 -4.93 4.36
CA VAL A 59 -0.07 -5.19 2.97
C VAL A 59 0.31 -6.62 2.61
N ALA A 60 -0.58 -7.33 1.94
CA ALA A 60 -0.28 -8.63 1.35
C ALA A 60 0.39 -8.41 0.00
N LEU A 61 1.51 -9.06 -0.26
CA LEU A 61 2.31 -8.91 -1.48
C LEU A 61 2.61 -10.26 -2.09
N LYS A 62 2.56 -10.32 -3.42
CA LYS A 62 3.03 -11.48 -4.16
C LYS A 62 4.56 -11.45 -4.27
N PRO A 63 5.28 -12.53 -3.92
CA PRO A 63 6.70 -12.63 -4.21
C PRO A 63 6.97 -12.59 -5.73
N PRO A 64 7.98 -11.84 -6.21
CA PRO A 64 8.30 -11.80 -7.62
C PRO A 64 8.82 -13.15 -8.12
N ARG A 65 8.79 -13.36 -9.44
CA ARG A 65 9.36 -14.58 -10.04
C ARG A 65 10.81 -14.79 -9.60
N HIS A 66 11.13 -16.01 -9.18
CA HIS A 66 12.44 -16.45 -8.66
C HIS A 66 12.84 -15.87 -7.30
N ALA A 67 11.95 -15.18 -6.59
CA ALA A 67 12.22 -14.66 -5.24
C ALA A 67 12.61 -15.74 -4.23
N SER A 68 12.11 -16.97 -4.39
CA SER A 68 12.45 -18.12 -3.56
C SER A 68 13.92 -18.56 -3.66
N SER A 69 14.63 -18.13 -4.71
CA SER A 69 16.04 -18.43 -4.94
C SER A 69 16.93 -17.20 -4.78
N ASN A 70 16.45 -16.03 -5.22
CA ASN A 70 17.26 -14.81 -5.31
C ASN A 70 16.96 -13.81 -4.19
N GLY A 71 15.90 -14.04 -3.41
CA GLY A 71 15.34 -13.03 -2.51
C GLY A 71 14.60 -11.95 -3.30
N ALA A 72 14.26 -10.89 -2.60
CA ALA A 72 13.63 -9.71 -3.16
C ALA A 72 14.05 -8.45 -2.38
N THR A 73 13.59 -7.30 -2.83
CA THR A 73 13.66 -6.04 -2.10
C THR A 73 12.24 -5.63 -1.74
N LEU A 74 11.93 -5.49 -0.45
CA LEU A 74 10.72 -4.80 -0.01
C LEU A 74 10.94 -3.31 -0.22
N GLU A 75 10.04 -2.68 -0.97
CA GLU A 75 10.06 -1.25 -1.28
C GLU A 75 8.80 -0.59 -0.71
N LEU A 76 8.97 0.54 -0.03
CA LEU A 76 7.91 1.40 0.44
C LEU A 76 8.16 2.82 -0.06
N LYS A 77 7.31 3.29 -0.97
CA LYS A 77 7.29 4.69 -1.39
C LYS A 77 6.31 5.44 -0.51
N CYS A 78 6.81 6.36 0.29
CA CYS A 78 6.04 7.14 1.24
C CYS A 78 6.43 8.61 1.20
N SER A 79 5.65 9.47 1.83
CA SER A 79 6.06 10.83 2.15
C SER A 79 5.79 11.15 3.61
N LEU A 80 6.62 12.04 4.14
CA LEU A 80 6.49 12.58 5.48
C LEU A 80 6.24 14.09 5.39
N PRO A 81 5.11 14.60 5.91
CA PRO A 81 4.86 16.04 5.94
C PRO A 81 5.88 16.78 6.80
N GLU A 82 6.22 17.99 6.39
CA GLU A 82 7.16 18.85 7.13
C GLU A 82 6.69 19.13 8.56
N THR A 83 5.37 19.22 8.79
CA THR A 83 4.78 19.39 10.12
C THR A 83 5.10 18.25 11.07
N VAL A 84 5.19 17.01 10.57
CA VAL A 84 5.60 15.86 11.38
C VAL A 84 7.07 15.99 11.75
N LEU A 85 7.95 16.34 10.80
CA LEU A 85 9.37 16.49 11.08
C LEU A 85 9.72 17.67 11.99
N ALA A 86 8.94 18.75 11.91
CA ALA A 86 9.08 19.91 12.79
C ALA A 86 8.79 19.55 14.25
N ARG A 87 7.84 18.64 14.49
CA ARG A 87 7.54 18.08 15.82
C ARG A 87 8.55 16.99 16.20
N ASP A 88 8.79 16.06 15.28
CA ASP A 88 9.55 14.84 15.46
C ASP A 88 10.73 14.81 14.50
N ARG A 89 11.93 15.14 14.99
CA ARG A 89 13.15 15.29 14.17
C ARG A 89 13.51 14.07 13.31
N GLU A 90 13.03 12.88 13.68
CA GLU A 90 13.17 11.66 12.91
C GLU A 90 11.95 10.76 13.08
N VAL A 91 11.66 9.96 12.05
CA VAL A 91 10.66 8.89 12.08
C VAL A 91 11.34 7.56 11.78
N ASN A 92 11.11 6.57 12.64
CA ASN A 92 11.58 5.20 12.50
C ASN A 92 10.50 4.34 11.87
N VAL A 93 10.89 3.49 10.92
CA VAL A 93 10.02 2.53 10.24
C VAL A 93 10.61 1.14 10.44
N ALA A 94 9.96 0.35 11.29
CA ALA A 94 10.22 -1.08 11.39
C ALA A 94 9.39 -1.82 10.34
N ALA A 95 9.95 -2.86 9.75
CA ALA A 95 9.28 -3.70 8.76
C ALA A 95 9.50 -5.18 9.06
N SER A 96 8.55 -6.02 8.66
CA SER A 96 8.68 -7.48 8.69
C SER A 96 8.03 -8.15 7.48
N ILE A 97 8.45 -9.37 7.18
CA ILE A 97 7.81 -10.26 6.20
C ILE A 97 7.34 -11.53 6.91
N ASP A 98 6.02 -11.74 7.00
CA ASP A 98 5.38 -12.81 7.76
C ASP A 98 5.96 -12.91 9.20
N GLY A 99 6.11 -11.75 9.85
CA GLY A 99 6.69 -11.65 11.20
C GLY A 99 8.22 -11.79 11.30
N ILE A 100 8.94 -12.05 10.19
CA ILE A 100 10.41 -12.04 10.18
C ILE A 100 10.88 -10.58 10.14
N PRO A 101 11.56 -10.07 11.17
CA PRO A 101 11.94 -8.66 11.24
C PRO A 101 13.03 -8.32 10.21
N LEU A 102 12.91 -7.13 9.63
CA LEU A 102 13.91 -6.50 8.77
C LEU A 102 14.62 -5.38 9.54
N PRO A 103 15.81 -4.94 9.10
CA PRO A 103 16.48 -3.79 9.71
C PRO A 103 15.58 -2.55 9.73
N ALA A 104 15.56 -1.77 10.82
CA ALA A 104 14.76 -0.55 10.86
C ALA A 104 15.30 0.51 9.89
N ALA A 105 14.40 1.29 9.28
CA ALA A 105 14.74 2.45 8.46
C ALA A 105 14.44 3.76 9.21
N LYS A 106 15.13 4.84 8.85
CA LYS A 106 14.92 6.18 9.40
C LYS A 106 14.58 7.17 8.29
N ILE A 107 13.63 8.05 8.56
CA ILE A 107 13.29 9.20 7.73
C ILE A 107 13.65 10.46 8.52
N THR A 108 14.51 11.30 7.95
CA THR A 108 14.96 12.56 8.55
C THR A 108 14.72 13.78 7.65
N ALA A 109 14.07 13.57 6.50
CA ALA A 109 13.77 14.60 5.51
C ALA A 109 12.31 14.51 5.06
N SER A 110 11.71 15.67 4.78
CA SER A 110 10.32 15.74 4.30
C SER A 110 10.22 15.34 2.83
N GLY A 111 8.99 15.15 2.36
CA GLY A 111 8.73 14.79 0.96
C GLY A 111 8.84 13.29 0.71
N ILE A 112 8.97 12.91 -0.57
CA ILE A 112 8.94 11.51 -1.02
C ILE A 112 10.23 10.78 -0.61
N GLN A 113 10.05 9.62 0.01
CA GLN A 113 11.08 8.70 0.43
C GLN A 113 10.82 7.33 -0.21
N GLU A 114 11.90 6.64 -0.60
CA GLU A 114 11.86 5.26 -1.09
C GLU A 114 12.67 4.37 -0.13
N LEU A 115 11.97 3.75 0.82
CA LEU A 115 12.59 2.85 1.78
C LEU A 115 12.74 1.46 1.17
N ARG A 116 13.90 0.83 1.37
CA ARG A 116 14.25 -0.46 0.76
C ARG A 116 14.86 -1.40 1.77
N TRP A 117 14.37 -2.63 1.81
CA TRP A 117 14.91 -3.70 2.65
C TRP A 117 15.18 -4.95 1.84
N LYS A 118 16.33 -5.59 2.08
CA LYS A 118 16.62 -6.90 1.50
C LYS A 118 15.81 -7.97 2.23
N VAL A 119 15.08 -8.78 1.45
CA VAL A 119 14.29 -9.91 1.94
C VAL A 119 14.99 -11.20 1.51
N PRO A 120 15.42 -12.05 2.45
CA PRO A 120 16.15 -13.27 2.11
C PRO A 120 15.25 -14.27 1.36
N PRO A 121 15.80 -15.11 0.46
CA PRO A 121 15.03 -16.10 -0.29
C PRO A 121 14.18 -17.02 0.60
N ASP A 122 14.70 -17.38 1.77
CA ASP A 122 14.03 -18.30 2.71
C ASP A 122 12.74 -17.70 3.29
N ALA A 123 12.64 -16.38 3.40
CA ALA A 123 11.40 -15.72 3.81
C ALA A 123 10.29 -15.83 2.74
N LEU A 124 10.64 -16.15 1.49
CA LEU A 124 9.75 -16.16 0.32
C LEU A 124 9.56 -17.56 -0.28
N ARG A 125 10.32 -18.56 0.16
CA ARG A 125 10.33 -19.91 -0.40
C ARG A 125 8.98 -20.60 -0.26
N GLY A 126 8.42 -21.06 -1.39
CA GLY A 126 7.16 -21.81 -1.43
C GLY A 126 5.90 -20.97 -1.18
N LYS A 127 6.02 -19.65 -1.08
CA LYS A 127 4.90 -18.76 -0.76
C LYS A 127 4.30 -18.14 -2.02
N SER A 128 2.98 -18.20 -2.12
CA SER A 128 2.21 -17.48 -3.15
C SER A 128 1.85 -16.05 -2.76
N SER A 129 1.96 -15.74 -1.46
CA SER A 129 1.68 -14.47 -0.81
C SER A 129 2.52 -14.35 0.44
N VAL A 130 2.94 -13.14 0.80
CA VAL A 130 3.47 -12.80 2.11
C VAL A 130 2.79 -11.55 2.66
N THR A 131 2.78 -11.40 3.97
CA THR A 131 2.36 -10.17 4.64
C THR A 131 3.59 -9.33 4.91
N ALA A 132 3.61 -8.10 4.41
CA ALA A 132 4.55 -7.09 4.84
C ALA A 132 3.90 -6.22 5.91
N GLU A 133 4.38 -6.29 7.14
CA GLU A 133 3.95 -5.41 8.23
C GLU A 133 4.93 -4.27 8.43
N PHE A 134 4.39 -3.11 8.81
CA PHE A 134 5.15 -1.91 9.11
C PHE A 134 4.70 -1.33 10.44
N ALA A 135 5.65 -0.75 11.18
CA ALA A 135 5.39 0.03 12.39
C ALA A 135 6.18 1.34 12.33
N VAL A 136 5.48 2.45 12.57
CA VAL A 136 5.98 3.82 12.46
C VAL A 136 6.06 4.44 13.85
N SER A 137 7.19 5.06 14.17
CA SER A 137 7.36 5.78 15.44
C SER A 137 8.36 6.94 15.31
N PRO A 138 8.04 8.14 15.81
CA PRO A 138 6.75 8.54 16.36
C PRO A 138 5.68 8.70 15.26
N PHE A 139 4.43 8.87 15.68
CA PHE A 139 3.28 9.12 14.81
C PHE A 139 2.44 10.28 15.37
N LEU A 140 1.52 10.83 14.58
CA LEU A 140 0.57 11.83 15.06
C LEU A 140 -0.63 11.10 15.69
N PRO A 141 -0.91 11.32 16.98
CA PRO A 141 -2.14 10.81 17.59
C PRO A 141 -3.37 11.58 17.05
N PRO A 142 -4.57 11.02 17.23
CA PRO A 142 -5.80 11.77 17.04
C PRO A 142 -5.80 13.11 17.80
N SER A 143 -6.35 14.14 17.18
CA SER A 143 -6.47 15.50 17.70
C SER A 143 -7.89 16.03 17.48
N ASP A 144 -8.16 17.28 17.87
CA ASP A 144 -9.45 17.92 17.61
C ASP A 144 -9.65 18.26 16.12
N THR A 145 -8.56 18.47 15.38
CA THR A 145 -8.59 18.85 13.95
C THR A 145 -8.61 17.63 13.02
N ASP A 146 -7.98 16.53 13.43
CA ASP A 146 -8.02 15.25 12.71
C ASP A 146 -8.16 14.11 13.73
N ARG A 147 -9.25 13.34 13.63
CA ARG A 147 -9.59 12.26 14.57
C ARG A 147 -8.84 10.95 14.28
N ARG A 148 -8.02 10.91 13.24
CA ARG A 148 -7.26 9.73 12.83
C ARG A 148 -5.92 9.66 13.54
N GLU A 149 -5.43 8.44 13.74
CA GLU A 149 -4.01 8.19 13.98
C GLU A 149 -3.26 8.23 12.64
N LEU A 150 -2.20 9.05 12.53
CA LEU A 150 -1.48 9.25 11.26
C LEU A 150 0.01 8.88 11.41
N GLY A 151 0.42 7.81 10.72
CA GLY A 151 1.80 7.33 10.64
C GLY A 151 2.56 7.94 9.46
N LEU A 152 2.37 7.39 8.26
CA LEU A 152 2.99 7.84 7.01
C LEU A 152 1.93 8.08 5.93
N ILE A 153 2.25 8.96 4.97
CA ILE A 153 1.55 8.98 3.69
C ILE A 153 2.21 7.93 2.80
N VAL A 154 1.47 6.91 2.36
CA VAL A 154 1.99 5.86 1.49
C VAL A 154 1.45 6.02 0.07
N HIS A 155 2.33 5.81 -0.91
CA HIS A 155 2.02 5.83 -2.35
C HIS A 155 2.02 4.42 -2.92
N THR A 156 3.08 3.65 -2.65
CA THR A 156 3.19 2.25 -3.07
C THR A 156 3.91 1.41 -2.01
N ALA A 157 3.60 0.12 -1.98
CA ALA A 157 4.37 -0.89 -1.27
C ALA A 157 4.52 -2.12 -2.16
N GLY A 158 5.69 -2.74 -2.20
CA GLY A 158 5.92 -3.88 -3.10
C GLY A 158 7.15 -4.71 -2.83
N LEU A 159 7.17 -5.91 -3.40
CA LEU A 159 8.35 -6.77 -3.50
C LEU A 159 8.89 -6.70 -4.93
N VAL A 160 10.05 -6.08 -5.08
CA VAL A 160 10.75 -5.95 -6.36
C VAL A 160 11.98 -6.85 -6.39
N LYS A 161 12.52 -7.13 -7.58
CA LYS A 161 13.74 -7.93 -7.73
C LYS A 161 14.97 -7.16 -7.25
#